data_AF-A0A7S3YDJ4-F1
#
_entry.id   AF-A0A7S3YDJ4-F1
#
_cell.length_a   1.000
_cell.length_b   1.000
_cell.length_c   1.000
_cell.angle_alpha   90.00
_cell.angle_beta   90.00
_cell.angle_gamma   90.00
#
_symmetry.space_group_name_H-M   'P 1'
#
loop_
_entity.id
_entity.type
_entity.pdbx_description
1 polymer ?
#
loop_
_entity_poly.entity_id
_entity_poly.type
_entity_poly.pdbx_seq_one_letter_code
_entity_poly.pdbx_strand_id
1 'polypeptide(L)'
;MRSSLVLLALTWGALLCGAQMTLQSIPADIFSSTNPRCLDGSAAKFYYEPAPLGSTTTQWVIFFEGGGFCATFSDCVDRSTISLGSSTQLDSTLTVRGVLDSDATFNPIFSQFHRVYVPYCDGFFMSGDQPDQVFEEVDGQQKGLWFRGHGILNGILDTLLREYGLGNATQVLLSGESAGAMTVYFNGEYIKSRLPQNAVVKASPISGFFLTRTQLDGQNELRDGVIAADPLHLASPLKNNSCNNFVADPRECLLPNETYAHYSLPIFVINSALDAFSLGFHTAGQDFGECANPDNEFQTCNANQVATYNRWRDNFVEDISRSQTSTAPGNGMFIHTCFEHSEARDREGFTSWSLNSTRLVVALGNWFTAPVSSPASQHTYKPCSLTTQQPVQCNPSCLLTTATTSPPTASTTTTTPTSTPSASPTATPTTPISPTATPTTPISPTTSPIEPADGPTTSSPTSSLGASDLSGSSSSEGSSNSESTGLVAGIAVAGAFAVVTVVALVVYCVRKPKPAPIPSVEQV
;
A
#
# COMPACT_ATOMS: atom_id res chain seq x y z
N MET A 1 3.97 -6.03 -46.70
CA MET A 1 3.00 -6.30 -45.61
C MET A 1 2.82 -7.82 -45.49
N ARG A 2 3.61 -8.50 -44.65
CA ARG A 2 3.36 -9.91 -44.23
C ARG A 2 4.35 -10.41 -43.16
N SER A 3 5.43 -9.67 -42.90
CA SER A 3 6.40 -10.00 -41.84
C SER A 3 6.01 -9.49 -40.44
N SER A 4 5.00 -8.62 -40.31
CA SER A 4 4.58 -8.03 -39.03
C SER A 4 3.56 -8.87 -38.25
N LEU A 5 2.92 -9.87 -38.87
CA LEU A 5 1.89 -10.70 -38.24
C LEU A 5 2.45 -11.94 -37.52
N VAL A 6 3.64 -12.42 -37.91
CA VAL A 6 4.26 -13.61 -37.32
C VAL A 6 5.01 -13.26 -36.02
N LEU A 7 5.56 -12.04 -35.91
CA LEU A 7 6.17 -11.55 -34.67
C LEU A 7 5.12 -11.25 -33.58
N LEU A 8 3.90 -10.88 -33.97
CA LEU A 8 2.78 -10.61 -33.05
C LEU A 8 2.19 -11.88 -32.41
N ALA A 9 2.40 -13.05 -33.02
CA ALA A 9 1.94 -14.33 -32.47
C ALA A 9 2.97 -14.99 -31.55
N LEU A 10 4.26 -14.68 -31.70
CA LEU A 10 5.35 -15.27 -30.89
C LEU A 10 5.54 -14.54 -29.54
N THR A 11 5.04 -13.31 -29.38
CA THR A 11 5.08 -12.60 -28.09
C THR A 11 3.96 -13.02 -27.13
N TRP A 12 2.94 -13.75 -27.60
CA TRP A 12 1.88 -14.29 -26.74
C TRP A 12 2.14 -15.74 -26.29
N GLY A 13 3.04 -16.46 -26.97
CA GLY A 13 3.31 -17.88 -26.70
C GLY A 13 4.36 -18.17 -25.62
N ALA A 14 5.03 -17.14 -25.08
CA ALA A 14 6.08 -17.27 -24.07
C ALA A 14 5.72 -16.65 -22.71
N LEU A 15 4.43 -16.32 -22.46
CA LEU A 15 3.92 -16.09 -21.10
C LEU A 15 3.69 -17.45 -20.43
N LEU A 16 4.78 -18.14 -20.16
CA LEU A 16 4.79 -19.36 -19.36
C LEU A 16 4.56 -18.98 -17.89
N CYS A 17 3.31 -19.08 -17.46
CA CYS A 17 2.89 -19.64 -16.17
C CYS A 17 3.35 -18.94 -14.87
N GLY A 18 3.62 -17.63 -14.89
CA GLY A 18 3.58 -16.77 -13.70
C GLY A 18 2.46 -15.75 -13.87
N ALA A 19 1.42 -15.80 -13.05
CA ALA A 19 0.44 -14.72 -13.01
C ALA A 19 1.13 -13.48 -12.40
N GLN A 20 1.26 -12.44 -13.21
CA GLN A 20 1.91 -11.19 -12.87
C GLN A 20 0.93 -10.03 -13.09
N MET A 21 0.93 -9.08 -12.17
CA MET A 21 0.18 -7.85 -12.33
C MET A 21 0.89 -6.96 -13.34
N THR A 22 0.13 -6.19 -14.11
CA THR A 22 0.67 -5.31 -15.17
C THR A 22 0.55 -3.85 -14.78
N LEU A 23 1.60 -3.07 -15.02
CA LEU A 23 1.64 -1.65 -14.69
C LEU A 23 0.70 -0.85 -15.59
N GLN A 24 -0.15 -0.03 -14.97
CA GLN A 24 -1.15 0.81 -15.62
C GLN A 24 -0.82 2.29 -15.41
N SER A 25 -1.11 3.09 -16.44
CA SER A 25 -1.00 4.55 -16.40
C SER A 25 -2.36 5.18 -16.12
N ILE A 26 -2.35 6.33 -15.46
CA ILE A 26 -3.54 7.16 -15.29
C ILE A 26 -3.83 7.90 -16.62
N PRO A 27 -5.07 7.82 -17.16
CA PRO A 27 -5.47 8.53 -18.38
C PRO A 27 -5.22 10.04 -18.29
N ALA A 28 -4.88 10.67 -19.41
CA ALA A 28 -4.47 12.07 -19.45
C ALA A 28 -5.52 13.05 -18.91
N ASP A 29 -6.80 12.78 -19.15
CA ASP A 29 -7.90 13.63 -18.69
C ASP A 29 -8.15 13.49 -17.18
N ILE A 30 -8.05 12.28 -16.63
CA ILE A 30 -8.06 12.05 -15.16
C ILE A 30 -6.82 12.67 -14.53
N PHE A 31 -5.66 12.56 -15.18
CA PHE A 31 -4.44 13.18 -14.72
C PHE A 31 -4.61 14.70 -14.59
N SER A 32 -5.24 15.35 -15.58
CA SER A 32 -5.52 16.79 -15.53
C SER A 32 -6.46 17.20 -14.40
N SER A 33 -7.44 16.38 -14.03
CA SER A 33 -8.41 16.72 -12.97
C SER A 33 -7.90 16.41 -11.56
N THR A 34 -7.10 15.37 -11.39
CA THR A 34 -6.67 14.87 -10.07
C THR A 34 -5.22 15.25 -9.70
N ASN A 35 -4.40 15.59 -10.71
CA ASN A 35 -2.95 15.85 -10.60
C ASN A 35 -2.23 14.81 -9.71
N PRO A 36 -2.25 13.51 -10.09
CA PRO A 36 -1.74 12.40 -9.30
C PRO A 36 -0.22 12.24 -9.51
N ARG A 37 0.58 13.01 -8.76
CA ARG A 37 2.05 13.03 -8.89
C ARG A 37 2.73 12.36 -7.70
N CYS A 38 3.75 11.56 -7.99
CA CYS A 38 4.72 11.13 -6.98
C CYS A 38 5.57 12.32 -6.51
N LEU A 39 6.35 12.14 -5.45
CA LEU A 39 7.23 13.19 -4.88
C LEU A 39 8.09 13.89 -5.94
N ASP A 40 8.68 13.13 -6.86
CA ASP A 40 9.54 13.62 -7.96
C ASP A 40 8.78 14.32 -9.10
N GLY A 41 7.43 14.35 -9.05
CA GLY A 41 6.56 14.92 -10.07
C GLY A 41 6.17 13.97 -11.20
N SER A 42 6.70 12.74 -11.23
CA SER A 42 6.27 11.71 -12.18
C SER A 42 4.80 11.33 -11.96
N ALA A 43 4.11 10.95 -13.03
CA ALA A 43 2.71 10.55 -12.95
C ALA A 43 2.57 9.21 -12.21
N ALA A 44 1.73 9.17 -11.17
CA ALA A 44 1.51 7.95 -10.44
C ALA A 44 0.91 6.86 -11.32
N LYS A 45 1.19 5.62 -10.93
CA LYS A 45 0.81 4.39 -11.63
C LYS A 45 0.30 3.38 -10.61
N PHE A 46 -0.37 2.34 -11.10
CA PHE A 46 -0.80 1.21 -10.27
C PHE A 46 -0.62 -0.08 -11.05
N TYR A 47 -0.52 -1.21 -10.36
CA TYR A 47 -0.55 -2.51 -11.02
C TYR A 47 -1.95 -3.10 -10.95
N TYR A 48 -2.35 -3.78 -12.02
CA TYR A 48 -3.64 -4.43 -12.12
C TYR A 48 -3.50 -5.85 -12.68
N GLU A 49 -4.26 -6.76 -12.09
CA GLU A 49 -4.52 -8.09 -12.62
C GLU A 49 -6.04 -8.34 -12.62
N PRO A 50 -6.65 -8.62 -13.79
CA PRO A 50 -8.08 -8.93 -13.85
C PRO A 50 -8.37 -10.26 -13.17
N ALA A 51 -9.64 -10.46 -12.79
CA ALA A 51 -10.11 -11.78 -12.40
C ALA A 51 -9.87 -12.82 -13.53
N PRO A 52 -9.77 -14.13 -13.21
CA PRO A 52 -9.49 -15.17 -14.20
C PRO A 52 -10.44 -15.13 -15.40
N LEU A 53 -9.93 -15.47 -16.59
CA LEU A 53 -10.71 -15.41 -17.83
C LEU A 53 -12.00 -16.23 -17.72
N GLY A 54 -13.13 -15.61 -18.07
CA GLY A 54 -14.46 -16.21 -17.96
C GLY A 54 -15.11 -16.07 -16.58
N SER A 55 -14.41 -15.49 -15.60
CA SER A 55 -15.02 -15.06 -14.33
C SER A 55 -16.01 -13.92 -14.57
N THR A 56 -17.15 -13.99 -13.88
CA THR A 56 -18.15 -12.91 -13.80
C THR A 56 -18.12 -12.20 -12.45
N THR A 57 -17.04 -12.38 -11.69
CA THR A 57 -16.91 -11.75 -10.37
C THR A 57 -16.92 -10.23 -10.51
N THR A 58 -17.47 -9.57 -9.51
CA THR A 58 -17.32 -8.12 -9.31
C THR A 58 -16.67 -7.84 -7.96
N GLN A 59 -15.85 -8.77 -7.49
CA GLN A 59 -15.14 -8.69 -6.23
C GLN A 59 -13.70 -8.22 -6.46
N TRP A 60 -13.22 -7.38 -5.55
CA TRP A 60 -11.95 -6.66 -5.70
C TRP A 60 -11.08 -6.78 -4.45
N VAL A 61 -9.77 -6.81 -4.65
CA VAL A 61 -8.77 -6.48 -3.64
C VAL A 61 -8.00 -5.24 -4.11
N ILE A 62 -7.96 -4.21 -3.27
CA ILE A 62 -7.09 -3.04 -3.46
C ILE A 62 -6.07 -3.07 -2.33
N PHE A 63 -4.80 -3.15 -2.71
CA PHE A 63 -3.69 -3.31 -1.79
C PHE A 63 -2.72 -2.13 -1.91
N PHE A 64 -2.37 -1.50 -0.79
CA PHE A 64 -1.47 -0.36 -0.74
C PHE A 64 -0.09 -0.78 -0.23
N GLU A 65 0.96 -0.44 -0.99
CA GLU A 65 2.35 -0.70 -0.63
C GLU A 65 2.77 0.03 0.66
N GLY A 66 3.65 -0.61 1.43
CA GLY A 66 4.29 -0.02 2.61
C GLY A 66 5.59 0.75 2.31
N GLY A 67 6.25 1.28 3.35
CA GLY A 67 7.58 1.88 3.20
C GLY A 67 7.84 3.13 4.05
N GLY A 68 7.31 3.20 5.27
CA GLY A 68 7.53 4.33 6.18
C GLY A 68 6.92 5.64 5.70
N PHE A 69 7.53 6.77 6.06
CA PHE A 69 7.11 8.11 5.62
C PHE A 69 8.34 9.03 5.61
N CYS A 70 8.23 10.18 4.96
CA CYS A 70 9.25 11.23 5.06
C CYS A 70 8.72 12.38 5.92
N ALA A 71 9.45 12.71 6.99
CA ALA A 71 9.00 13.67 8.00
C ALA A 71 9.43 15.11 7.69
N THR A 72 10.61 15.28 7.11
CA THR A 72 11.16 16.58 6.71
C THR A 72 11.27 16.69 5.19
N PHE A 73 11.36 17.92 4.68
CA PHE A 73 11.55 18.16 3.26
C PHE A 73 12.83 17.45 2.73
N SER A 74 13.92 17.47 3.51
CA SER A 74 15.17 16.78 3.16
C SER A 74 14.97 15.26 3.04
N ASP A 75 14.28 14.62 3.99
CA ASP A 75 13.98 13.19 3.92
C ASP A 75 13.16 12.87 2.65
N CYS A 76 12.23 13.76 2.31
CA CYS A 76 11.39 13.60 1.12
C CYS A 76 12.20 13.80 -0.18
N VAL A 77 13.25 14.65 -0.18
CA VAL A 77 14.17 14.78 -1.32
C VAL A 77 14.90 13.47 -1.55
N ASP A 78 15.50 12.88 -0.52
CA ASP A 78 16.19 11.60 -0.64
C ASP A 78 15.23 10.50 -1.12
N ARG A 79 14.04 10.45 -0.54
CA ARG A 79 12.98 9.51 -0.94
C ARG A 79 12.53 9.67 -2.39
N SER A 80 12.48 10.90 -2.91
CA SER A 80 12.07 11.18 -4.30
C SER A 80 12.97 10.51 -5.35
N THR A 81 14.18 10.09 -4.95
CA THR A 81 15.17 9.45 -5.84
C THR A 81 14.99 7.94 -6.00
N ILE A 82 14.08 7.32 -5.25
CA ILE A 82 13.83 5.88 -5.27
C ILE A 82 12.36 5.57 -5.64
N SER A 83 12.01 4.28 -5.80
CA SER A 83 10.64 3.85 -6.15
C SER A 83 9.57 4.32 -5.16
N LEU A 84 9.96 4.59 -3.90
CA LEU A 84 9.08 5.10 -2.85
C LEU A 84 8.76 6.60 -2.94
N GLY A 85 9.29 7.29 -3.96
CA GLY A 85 8.98 8.68 -4.29
C GLY A 85 8.91 8.96 -5.79
N SER A 86 9.01 7.92 -6.63
CA SER A 86 9.03 8.03 -8.08
C SER A 86 8.41 6.81 -8.75
N SER A 87 7.61 7.05 -9.80
CA SER A 87 7.05 5.99 -10.66
C SER A 87 7.97 5.59 -11.83
N THR A 88 9.13 6.25 -11.97
CA THR A 88 10.02 6.08 -13.14
C THR A 88 10.81 4.77 -13.09
N GLN A 89 10.99 4.21 -11.89
CA GLN A 89 11.74 2.99 -11.63
C GLN A 89 10.84 1.76 -11.47
N LEU A 90 9.52 1.89 -11.74
CA LEU A 90 8.58 0.78 -11.65
C LEU A 90 8.70 -0.12 -12.88
N ASP A 91 8.85 -1.42 -12.64
CA ASP A 91 8.84 -2.43 -13.68
C ASP A 91 7.47 -2.54 -14.38
N SER A 92 7.47 -3.00 -15.62
CA SER A 92 6.22 -3.18 -16.38
C SER A 92 5.29 -4.26 -15.78
N THR A 93 5.83 -5.14 -14.95
CA THR A 93 5.12 -6.26 -14.32
C THR A 93 5.55 -6.43 -12.88
N LEU A 94 4.61 -6.79 -12.00
CA LEU A 94 4.87 -7.07 -10.59
C LEU A 94 4.43 -8.49 -10.25
N THR A 95 5.31 -9.24 -9.58
CA THR A 95 4.95 -10.52 -8.97
C THR A 95 4.62 -10.29 -7.50
N VAL A 96 3.39 -10.62 -7.12
CA VAL A 96 2.89 -10.49 -5.75
C VAL A 96 2.60 -11.87 -5.14
N ARG A 97 2.55 -11.92 -3.81
CA ARG A 97 2.33 -13.11 -2.98
C ARG A 97 1.33 -12.79 -1.86
N GLY A 98 1.11 -13.74 -0.96
CA GLY A 98 0.24 -13.56 0.20
C GLY A 98 -1.20 -13.25 -0.19
N VAL A 99 -1.78 -12.19 0.37
CA VAL A 99 -3.18 -11.80 0.13
C VAL A 99 -3.50 -11.48 -1.34
N LEU A 100 -2.49 -11.14 -2.14
CA LEU A 100 -2.64 -10.89 -3.58
C LEU A 100 -2.23 -12.06 -4.48
N ASP A 101 -1.83 -13.20 -3.90
CA ASP A 101 -1.39 -14.35 -4.69
C ASP A 101 -2.51 -14.82 -5.64
N SER A 102 -2.15 -15.07 -6.90
CA SER A 102 -3.06 -15.57 -7.93
C SER A 102 -3.31 -17.07 -7.82
N ASP A 103 -2.49 -17.79 -7.04
CA ASP A 103 -2.62 -19.22 -6.85
C ASP A 103 -3.61 -19.52 -5.71
N ALA A 104 -4.75 -20.12 -6.06
CA ALA A 104 -5.80 -20.51 -5.12
C ALA A 104 -5.33 -21.51 -4.05
N THR A 105 -4.20 -22.18 -4.26
CA THR A 105 -3.58 -23.05 -3.24
C THR A 105 -3.10 -22.25 -2.04
N PHE A 106 -2.58 -21.04 -2.28
CA PHE A 106 -2.05 -20.16 -1.24
C PHE A 106 -3.03 -19.04 -0.87
N ASN A 107 -3.90 -18.65 -1.81
CA ASN A 107 -4.91 -17.61 -1.64
C ASN A 107 -6.29 -18.09 -2.12
N PRO A 108 -6.95 -18.99 -1.36
CA PRO A 108 -8.18 -19.64 -1.79
C PRO A 108 -9.37 -18.68 -1.94
N ILE A 109 -9.35 -17.53 -1.25
CA ILE A 109 -10.45 -16.58 -1.26
C ILE A 109 -10.27 -15.53 -2.35
N PHE A 110 -9.10 -14.87 -2.40
CA PHE A 110 -8.93 -13.66 -3.20
C PHE A 110 -8.27 -13.90 -4.56
N SER A 111 -7.73 -15.09 -4.83
CA SER A 111 -7.13 -15.43 -6.14
C SER A 111 -8.10 -15.27 -7.32
N GLN A 112 -9.40 -15.35 -7.06
CA GLN A 112 -10.46 -15.21 -8.07
C GLN A 112 -10.90 -13.76 -8.29
N PHE A 113 -10.38 -12.79 -7.53
CA PHE A 113 -10.83 -11.40 -7.56
C PHE A 113 -10.05 -10.58 -8.57
N HIS A 114 -10.61 -9.43 -8.95
CA HIS A 114 -9.80 -8.35 -9.52
C HIS A 114 -8.82 -7.85 -8.46
N ARG A 115 -7.55 -7.70 -8.83
CA ARG A 115 -6.49 -7.35 -7.88
C ARG A 115 -5.77 -6.09 -8.34
N VAL A 116 -5.63 -5.15 -7.42
CA VAL A 116 -4.92 -3.88 -7.61
C VAL A 116 -3.83 -3.77 -6.57
N TYR A 117 -2.63 -3.41 -7.00
CA TYR A 117 -1.52 -3.03 -6.13
C TYR A 117 -1.18 -1.57 -6.41
N VAL A 118 -1.17 -0.75 -5.36
CA VAL A 118 -0.92 0.69 -5.43
C VAL A 118 0.49 0.96 -4.89
N PRO A 119 1.47 1.27 -5.75
CA PRO A 119 2.81 1.67 -5.34
C PRO A 119 2.80 2.91 -4.47
N TYR A 120 3.67 2.95 -3.47
CA TYR A 120 3.70 4.00 -2.46
C TYR A 120 4.74 5.08 -2.82
N CYS A 121 4.32 6.09 -3.59
CA CYS A 121 5.21 7.12 -4.12
C CYS A 121 4.94 8.55 -3.62
N ASP A 122 4.00 8.74 -2.68
CA ASP A 122 3.64 10.05 -2.12
C ASP A 122 4.37 10.39 -0.82
N GLY A 123 4.86 9.37 -0.11
CA GLY A 123 5.63 9.53 1.13
C GLY A 123 4.82 9.83 2.39
N PHE A 124 3.48 9.89 2.32
CA PHE A 124 2.63 10.15 3.48
C PHE A 124 1.21 9.55 3.37
N PHE A 125 1.18 8.22 3.30
CA PHE A 125 -0.02 7.39 3.47
C PHE A 125 -1.18 7.67 2.50
N MET A 126 -0.90 8.20 1.30
CA MET A 126 -1.91 8.65 0.33
C MET A 126 -2.82 9.76 0.87
N SER A 127 -2.35 10.53 1.85
CA SER A 127 -3.15 11.52 2.55
C SER A 127 -2.76 12.96 2.22
N GLY A 128 -1.54 13.22 1.73
CA GLY A 128 -1.10 14.57 1.39
C GLY A 128 -1.95 15.23 0.30
N ASP A 129 -2.29 16.51 0.48
CA ASP A 129 -3.18 17.27 -0.39
C ASP A 129 -2.61 18.65 -0.75
N GLN A 130 -1.27 18.77 -0.84
CA GLN A 130 -0.63 20.01 -1.26
C GLN A 130 -1.09 20.39 -2.68
N PRO A 131 -1.69 21.57 -2.88
CA PRO A 131 -2.22 21.96 -4.18
C PRO A 131 -1.08 22.21 -5.19
N ASP A 132 0.03 22.74 -4.73
CA ASP A 132 1.15 23.20 -5.54
C ASP A 132 2.44 22.46 -5.18
N GLN A 133 3.44 22.59 -6.04
CA GLN A 133 4.79 22.09 -5.77
C GLN A 133 5.44 22.94 -4.67
N VAL A 134 6.05 22.26 -3.69
CA VAL A 134 6.76 22.92 -2.58
C VAL A 134 8.24 23.00 -2.91
N PHE A 135 8.86 24.15 -2.68
CA PHE A 135 10.28 24.39 -2.96
C PHE A 135 11.04 24.77 -1.69
N GLU A 136 12.14 24.08 -1.42
CA GLU A 136 13.06 24.40 -0.34
C GLU A 136 14.52 24.19 -0.78
N GLU A 137 15.46 24.83 -0.06
CA GLU A 137 16.88 24.62 -0.28
C GLU A 137 17.38 23.41 0.51
N VAL A 138 17.98 22.44 -0.18
CA VAL A 138 18.65 21.28 0.42
C VAL A 138 20.05 21.19 -0.17
N ASP A 139 21.07 21.14 0.68
CA ASP A 139 22.49 21.12 0.29
C ASP A 139 22.90 22.23 -0.70
N GLY A 140 22.37 23.44 -0.50
CA GLY A 140 22.66 24.60 -1.35
C GLY A 140 22.03 24.53 -2.74
N GLN A 141 21.05 23.64 -2.96
CA GLN A 141 20.30 23.51 -4.20
C GLN A 141 18.81 23.66 -3.95
N GLN A 142 18.12 24.44 -4.79
CA GLN A 142 16.67 24.52 -4.78
C GLN A 142 16.08 23.20 -5.30
N LYS A 143 15.25 22.56 -4.49
CA LYS A 143 14.56 21.30 -4.79
C LYS A 143 13.06 21.55 -4.75
N GLY A 144 12.32 20.92 -5.65
CA GLY A 144 10.86 21.04 -5.73
C GLY A 144 10.19 19.68 -5.65
N LEU A 145 9.28 19.48 -4.71
CA LEU A 145 8.57 18.21 -4.49
C LEU A 145 7.05 18.37 -4.53
N TRP A 146 6.36 17.26 -4.82
CA TRP A 146 4.90 17.16 -4.85
C TRP A 146 4.38 16.27 -3.73
N PHE A 147 3.50 16.79 -2.88
CA PHE A 147 2.86 16.01 -1.81
C PHE A 147 1.38 15.75 -2.16
N ARG A 148 1.16 14.85 -3.11
CA ARG A 148 -0.13 14.64 -3.79
C ARG A 148 -0.79 13.30 -3.48
N GLY A 149 -0.56 12.73 -2.30
CA GLY A 149 -1.11 11.42 -1.91
C GLY A 149 -2.61 11.27 -2.19
N HIS A 150 -3.43 12.25 -1.79
CA HIS A 150 -4.86 12.22 -2.05
C HIS A 150 -5.20 12.41 -3.54
N GLY A 151 -4.40 13.17 -4.27
CA GLY A 151 -4.49 13.29 -5.73
C GLY A 151 -4.20 11.97 -6.43
N ILE A 152 -3.17 11.23 -5.98
CA ILE A 152 -2.81 9.89 -6.45
C ILE A 152 -3.96 8.92 -6.21
N LEU A 153 -4.49 8.88 -4.98
CA LEU A 153 -5.63 8.03 -4.63
C LEU A 153 -6.83 8.31 -5.55
N ASN A 154 -7.15 9.58 -5.78
CA ASN A 154 -8.24 9.97 -6.69
C ASN A 154 -8.00 9.53 -8.12
N GLY A 155 -6.81 9.78 -8.67
CA GLY A 155 -6.48 9.41 -10.04
C GLY A 155 -6.58 7.91 -10.28
N ILE A 156 -6.13 7.10 -9.32
CA ILE A 156 -6.24 5.64 -9.39
C ILE A 156 -7.70 5.20 -9.28
N LEU A 157 -8.45 5.68 -8.29
CA LEU A 157 -9.86 5.32 -8.11
C LEU A 157 -10.72 5.70 -9.31
N ASP A 158 -10.56 6.91 -9.86
CA ASP A 158 -11.28 7.38 -11.04
C ASP A 158 -11.00 6.48 -12.25
N THR A 159 -9.73 6.08 -12.41
CA THR A 159 -9.31 5.17 -13.49
C THR A 159 -9.98 3.81 -13.33
N LEU A 160 -9.91 3.23 -12.13
CA LEU A 160 -10.51 1.91 -11.85
C LEU A 160 -12.03 1.90 -12.00
N LEU A 161 -12.71 2.95 -11.51
CA LEU A 161 -14.15 3.13 -11.60
C LEU A 161 -14.60 3.24 -13.06
N ARG A 162 -13.88 4.02 -13.87
CA ARG A 162 -14.26 4.32 -15.25
C ARG A 162 -13.87 3.23 -16.25
N GLU A 163 -12.69 2.64 -16.11
CA GLU A 163 -12.08 1.83 -17.17
C GLU A 163 -11.98 0.33 -16.82
N TYR A 164 -11.94 0.00 -15.53
CA TYR A 164 -11.65 -1.38 -15.09
C TYR A 164 -12.85 -2.10 -14.46
N GLY A 165 -13.98 -1.41 -14.30
CA GLY A 165 -15.23 -2.02 -13.83
C GLY A 165 -15.42 -2.01 -12.32
N LEU A 166 -14.59 -1.26 -11.56
CA LEU A 166 -14.76 -1.09 -10.11
C LEU A 166 -16.13 -0.45 -9.78
N GLY A 167 -16.72 0.30 -10.71
CA GLY A 167 -18.09 0.85 -10.58
C GLY A 167 -19.20 -0.20 -10.48
N ASN A 168 -18.90 -1.47 -10.77
CA ASN A 168 -19.83 -2.60 -10.61
C ASN A 168 -19.52 -3.45 -9.37
N ALA A 169 -18.59 -3.02 -8.52
CA ALA A 169 -18.12 -3.83 -7.40
C ALA A 169 -19.26 -4.17 -6.43
N THR A 170 -19.31 -5.43 -6.03
CA THR A 170 -20.24 -5.92 -4.98
C THR A 170 -19.54 -6.09 -3.65
N GLN A 171 -18.27 -6.49 -3.67
CA GLN A 171 -17.44 -6.65 -2.49
C GLN A 171 -16.02 -6.18 -2.76
N VAL A 172 -15.43 -5.44 -1.81
CA VAL A 172 -14.06 -4.94 -1.92
C VAL A 172 -13.33 -5.21 -0.61
N LEU A 173 -12.17 -5.86 -0.70
CA LEU A 173 -11.17 -5.87 0.37
C LEU A 173 -10.22 -4.70 0.16
N LEU A 174 -10.15 -3.79 1.13
CA LEU A 174 -9.08 -2.80 1.23
C LEU A 174 -8.00 -3.37 2.15
N SER A 175 -6.77 -3.46 1.67
CA SER A 175 -5.66 -3.99 2.45
C SER A 175 -4.37 -3.26 2.07
N GLY A 176 -3.30 -3.56 2.76
CA GLY A 176 -2.00 -2.92 2.62
C GLY A 176 -1.16 -3.23 3.84
N GLU A 177 0.15 -3.08 3.71
CA GLU A 177 1.14 -3.38 4.74
C GLU A 177 1.83 -2.12 5.25
N SER A 178 2.18 -2.06 6.54
CA SER A 178 2.99 -0.98 7.10
C SER A 178 2.36 0.41 6.83
N ALA A 179 3.07 1.31 6.14
CA ALA A 179 2.52 2.60 5.69
C ALA A 179 1.26 2.46 4.80
N GLY A 180 1.14 1.40 3.99
CA GLY A 180 -0.05 1.11 3.20
C GLY A 180 -1.22 0.65 4.07
N ALA A 181 -0.95 -0.02 5.19
CA ALA A 181 -1.97 -0.31 6.20
C ALA A 181 -2.47 0.98 6.87
N MET A 182 -1.58 1.96 7.09
CA MET A 182 -1.97 3.30 7.53
C MET A 182 -2.85 4.01 6.49
N THR A 183 -2.58 3.87 5.19
CA THR A 183 -3.51 4.32 4.13
C THR A 183 -4.90 3.70 4.29
N VAL A 184 -5.00 2.41 4.62
CA VAL A 184 -6.31 1.76 4.85
C VAL A 184 -7.04 2.39 6.05
N TYR A 185 -6.34 2.64 7.16
CA TYR A 185 -6.92 3.36 8.31
C TYR A 185 -7.37 4.78 7.95
N PHE A 186 -6.56 5.53 7.22
CA PHE A 186 -6.81 6.96 7.02
C PHE A 186 -7.80 7.25 5.89
N ASN A 187 -7.74 6.46 4.83
CA ASN A 187 -8.48 6.70 3.60
C ASN A 187 -9.56 5.66 3.30
N GLY A 188 -9.72 4.60 4.11
CA GLY A 188 -10.68 3.53 3.83
C GLY A 188 -12.13 4.01 3.71
N GLU A 189 -12.58 4.89 4.62
CA GLU A 189 -13.92 5.47 4.58
C GLU A 189 -14.11 6.41 3.38
N TYR A 190 -13.06 7.17 3.02
CA TYR A 190 -13.03 7.94 1.78
C TYR A 190 -13.21 7.03 0.57
N ILE A 191 -12.44 5.95 0.47
CA ILE A 191 -12.54 4.96 -0.61
C ILE A 191 -13.96 4.37 -0.66
N LYS A 192 -14.54 3.97 0.47
CA LYS A 192 -15.94 3.50 0.53
C LYS A 192 -16.93 4.52 -0.05
N SER A 193 -16.73 5.81 0.22
CA SER A 193 -17.60 6.88 -0.31
C SER A 193 -17.56 7.02 -1.83
N ARG A 194 -16.46 6.61 -2.47
CA ARG A 194 -16.27 6.64 -3.92
C ARG A 194 -16.83 5.41 -4.63
N LEU A 195 -17.01 4.31 -3.89
CA LEU A 195 -17.50 3.04 -4.41
C LEU A 195 -19.03 2.98 -4.47
N PRO A 196 -19.60 2.02 -5.23
CA PRO A 196 -21.06 1.88 -5.31
C PRO A 196 -21.70 1.80 -3.92
N GLN A 197 -22.85 2.44 -3.76
CA GLN A 197 -23.52 2.54 -2.45
C GLN A 197 -23.73 1.17 -1.81
N ASN A 198 -24.14 0.18 -2.61
CA ASN A 198 -24.42 -1.19 -2.17
C ASN A 198 -23.18 -2.10 -2.10
N ALA A 199 -21.99 -1.62 -2.50
CA ALA A 199 -20.76 -2.39 -2.37
C ALA A 199 -20.40 -2.57 -0.89
N VAL A 200 -20.19 -3.82 -0.48
CA VAL A 200 -19.67 -4.15 0.86
C VAL A 200 -18.16 -3.98 0.84
N VAL A 201 -17.65 -3.00 1.58
CA VAL A 201 -16.21 -2.75 1.69
C VAL A 201 -15.76 -3.20 3.07
N LYS A 202 -14.73 -4.03 3.11
CA LYS A 202 -14.10 -4.52 4.33
C LYS A 202 -12.62 -4.17 4.32
N ALA A 203 -12.07 -3.78 5.46
CA ALA A 203 -10.69 -3.34 5.60
C ALA A 203 -9.85 -4.38 6.35
N SER A 204 -8.66 -4.70 5.84
CA SER A 204 -7.70 -5.59 6.50
C SER A 204 -6.30 -4.97 6.45
N PRO A 205 -6.01 -3.97 7.31
CA PRO A 205 -4.65 -3.44 7.46
C PRO A 205 -3.72 -4.52 8.04
N ILE A 206 -2.49 -4.59 7.53
CA ILE A 206 -1.46 -5.55 7.92
C ILE A 206 -0.26 -4.79 8.50
N SER A 207 0.14 -5.09 9.74
CA SER A 207 1.29 -4.46 10.40
C SER A 207 1.22 -2.91 10.43
N GLY A 208 0.01 -2.35 10.55
CA GLY A 208 -0.24 -0.89 10.48
C GLY A 208 -0.70 -0.25 11.77
N PHE A 209 -1.07 -1.06 12.77
CA PHE A 209 -1.37 -0.57 14.10
C PHE A 209 -0.07 -0.44 14.88
N PHE A 210 0.28 0.79 15.26
CA PHE A 210 1.50 1.09 16.00
C PHE A 210 1.14 1.64 17.39
N LEU A 211 1.91 1.25 18.40
CA LEU A 211 1.84 1.92 19.69
C LEU A 211 2.36 3.34 19.52
N THR A 212 1.49 4.33 19.68
CA THR A 212 1.84 5.75 19.60
C THR A 212 2.13 6.37 20.96
N ARG A 213 1.96 5.57 22.03
CA ARG A 213 2.32 5.87 23.41
C ARG A 213 2.81 4.60 24.07
N THR A 214 4.04 4.57 24.58
CA THR A 214 4.46 3.50 25.47
C THR A 214 4.83 4.06 26.85
N GLN A 215 4.50 3.30 27.90
CA GLN A 215 5.02 3.56 29.24
C GLN A 215 6.47 3.05 29.42
N LEU A 216 7.06 2.47 28.37
CA LEU A 216 8.32 1.73 28.43
C LEU A 216 9.54 2.64 28.20
N ASP A 217 9.43 3.56 27.25
CA ASP A 217 10.47 4.55 26.93
C ASP A 217 10.03 6.00 27.21
N GLY A 218 8.73 6.25 27.35
CA GLY A 218 8.16 7.59 27.49
C GLY A 218 8.28 8.45 26.23
N GLN A 219 8.70 7.85 25.11
CA GLN A 219 8.93 8.51 23.83
C GLN A 219 7.72 8.31 22.91
N ASN A 220 7.38 9.36 22.17
CA ASN A 220 6.29 9.34 21.19
C ASN A 220 6.84 9.57 19.78
N GLU A 221 8.06 9.11 19.48
CA GLU A 221 8.80 9.49 18.26
C GLU A 221 8.02 9.21 16.96
N LEU A 222 7.27 8.11 16.88
CA LEU A 222 6.44 7.81 15.71
C LEU A 222 5.28 8.80 15.60
N ARG A 223 4.59 9.06 16.71
CA ARG A 223 3.51 10.04 16.77
C ARG A 223 4.04 11.43 16.42
N ASP A 224 5.09 11.86 17.09
CA ASP A 224 5.63 13.22 16.93
C ASP A 224 6.18 13.41 15.52
N GLY A 225 6.82 12.39 14.94
CA GLY A 225 7.24 12.39 13.54
C GLY A 225 6.08 12.54 12.57
N VAL A 226 5.00 11.76 12.74
CA VAL A 226 3.82 11.83 11.86
C VAL A 226 3.10 13.18 12.01
N ILE A 227 2.90 13.66 13.24
CA ILE A 227 2.25 14.94 13.50
C ILE A 227 3.09 16.12 12.97
N ALA A 228 4.42 16.04 13.09
CA ALA A 228 5.33 17.08 12.60
C ALA A 228 5.43 17.12 11.07
N ALA A 229 5.12 16.02 10.39
CA ALA A 229 5.10 15.93 8.94
C ALA A 229 3.83 16.55 8.32
N ASP A 230 2.72 16.63 9.06
CA ASP A 230 1.43 17.12 8.54
C ASP A 230 1.51 18.52 7.89
N PRO A 231 2.19 19.54 8.43
CA PRO A 231 2.29 20.85 7.76
C PRO A 231 2.96 20.81 6.39
N LEU A 232 3.89 19.86 6.18
CA LEU A 232 4.55 19.65 4.89
C LEU A 232 3.61 18.98 3.89
N HIS A 233 2.85 17.97 4.33
CA HIS A 233 1.99 17.16 3.46
C HIS A 233 0.57 17.70 3.29
N LEU A 234 0.09 18.54 4.22
CA LEU A 234 -1.31 18.98 4.35
C LEU A 234 -2.31 17.82 4.31
N ALA A 235 -2.09 16.83 5.17
CA ALA A 235 -2.94 15.64 5.23
C ALA A 235 -4.20 15.84 6.08
N SER A 236 -4.16 16.76 7.04
CA SER A 236 -5.25 17.02 7.97
C SER A 236 -6.16 18.18 7.53
N PRO A 237 -7.49 18.03 7.62
CA PRO A 237 -8.20 16.83 8.05
C PRO A 237 -8.26 15.78 6.94
N LEU A 238 -8.14 14.50 7.33
CA LEU A 238 -8.34 13.37 6.41
C LEU A 238 -9.77 13.42 5.84
N LYS A 239 -9.92 13.35 4.52
CA LYS A 239 -11.23 13.53 3.87
C LYS A 239 -12.17 12.37 4.17
N ASN A 240 -13.43 12.68 4.52
CA ASN A 240 -14.47 11.69 4.84
C ASN A 240 -14.05 10.65 5.90
N ASN A 241 -13.19 11.05 6.85
CA ASN A 241 -12.80 10.20 7.97
C ASN A 241 -13.59 10.58 9.23
N SER A 242 -14.28 9.61 9.81
CA SER A 242 -15.16 9.71 10.96
C SER A 242 -14.43 10.15 12.23
N CYS A 243 -13.14 9.82 12.37
CA CYS A 243 -12.29 10.22 13.48
C CYS A 243 -12.28 11.74 13.69
N ASN A 244 -12.33 12.54 12.61
CA ASN A 244 -12.33 14.01 12.70
C ASN A 244 -13.49 14.57 13.54
N ASN A 245 -14.56 13.80 13.75
CA ASN A 245 -15.71 14.22 14.54
C ASN A 245 -15.51 13.99 16.06
N PHE A 246 -14.45 13.28 16.46
CA PHE A 246 -14.23 12.85 17.84
C PHE A 246 -12.97 13.44 18.48
N VAL A 247 -12.08 14.03 17.67
CA VAL A 247 -10.84 14.67 18.13
C VAL A 247 -10.93 16.19 18.05
N ALA A 248 -10.25 16.88 18.98
CA ALA A 248 -10.16 18.33 18.96
C ALA A 248 -9.13 18.84 17.93
N ASP A 249 -8.02 18.11 17.77
CA ASP A 249 -7.00 18.35 16.75
C ASP A 249 -7.10 17.24 15.68
N PRO A 250 -7.53 17.55 14.44
CA PRO A 250 -7.63 16.58 13.37
C PRO A 250 -6.34 15.81 13.05
N ARG A 251 -5.17 16.36 13.41
CA ARG A 251 -3.89 15.68 13.22
C ARG A 251 -3.77 14.40 14.04
N GLU A 252 -4.47 14.29 15.17
CA GLU A 252 -4.52 13.03 15.94
C GLU A 252 -5.10 11.89 15.10
N CYS A 253 -5.95 12.17 14.10
CA CYS A 253 -6.46 11.15 13.19
C CYS A 253 -5.41 10.64 12.18
N LEU A 254 -4.20 11.20 12.16
CA LEU A 254 -3.04 10.63 11.47
C LEU A 254 -2.33 9.55 12.30
N LEU A 255 -2.90 9.16 13.44
CA LEU A 255 -2.42 8.05 14.26
C LEU A 255 -3.38 6.86 14.12
N PRO A 256 -2.87 5.66 13.80
CA PRO A 256 -3.73 4.52 13.48
C PRO A 256 -4.60 4.10 14.67
N ASN A 257 -4.14 4.29 15.90
CA ASN A 257 -4.92 3.98 17.10
C ASN A 257 -6.09 4.94 17.34
N GLU A 258 -5.97 6.21 16.96
CA GLU A 258 -7.06 7.19 17.03
C GLU A 258 -8.06 6.96 15.89
N THR A 259 -7.58 6.75 14.65
CA THR A 259 -8.48 6.44 13.54
C THR A 259 -9.22 5.12 13.74
N TYR A 260 -8.52 4.08 14.19
CA TYR A 260 -9.12 2.78 14.49
C TYR A 260 -10.23 2.88 15.53
N ALA A 261 -10.08 3.75 16.54
CA ALA A 261 -11.07 3.91 17.60
C ALA A 261 -12.44 4.39 17.10
N HIS A 262 -12.48 5.00 15.92
CA HIS A 262 -13.70 5.56 15.31
C HIS A 262 -14.05 4.95 13.95
N TYR A 263 -13.26 3.98 13.47
CA TYR A 263 -13.38 3.41 12.13
C TYR A 263 -14.75 2.74 11.89
N SER A 264 -15.46 3.18 10.85
CA SER A 264 -16.84 2.79 10.57
C SER A 264 -17.00 1.58 9.66
N LEU A 265 -15.96 1.18 8.92
CA LEU A 265 -16.00 0.00 8.07
C LEU A 265 -15.71 -1.27 8.88
N PRO A 266 -16.29 -2.42 8.50
CA PRO A 266 -15.86 -3.71 9.02
C PRO A 266 -14.35 -3.88 8.84
N ILE A 267 -13.63 -4.11 9.94
CA ILE A 267 -12.17 -4.16 9.94
C ILE A 267 -11.61 -5.44 10.58
N PHE A 268 -10.59 -6.01 9.95
CA PHE A 268 -9.82 -7.16 10.46
C PHE A 268 -8.35 -6.78 10.57
N VAL A 269 -7.91 -6.44 11.78
CA VAL A 269 -6.52 -6.02 11.97
C VAL A 269 -5.60 -7.24 12.00
N ILE A 270 -4.63 -7.28 11.11
CA ILE A 270 -3.54 -8.26 11.16
C ILE A 270 -2.32 -7.50 11.66
N ASN A 271 -1.74 -7.93 12.78
CA ASN A 271 -0.58 -7.26 13.35
C ASN A 271 0.20 -8.22 14.26
N SER A 272 1.52 -8.14 14.24
CA SER A 272 2.29 -8.59 15.40
C SER A 272 2.11 -7.62 16.57
N ALA A 273 1.86 -8.14 17.76
CA ALA A 273 1.95 -7.35 18.99
C ALA A 273 3.40 -7.08 19.41
N LEU A 274 4.36 -7.78 18.79
CA LEU A 274 5.81 -7.60 18.90
C LEU A 274 6.39 -7.27 17.51
N ASP A 275 5.73 -6.36 16.81
CA ASP A 275 6.10 -5.93 15.46
C ASP A 275 7.56 -5.44 15.39
N ALA A 276 8.32 -6.00 14.45
CA ALA A 276 9.75 -5.81 14.35
C ALA A 276 10.12 -4.35 14.06
N PHE A 277 9.32 -3.66 13.24
CA PHE A 277 9.50 -2.23 12.97
C PHE A 277 9.23 -1.40 14.23
N SER A 278 8.11 -1.64 14.90
CA SER A 278 7.70 -0.94 16.11
C SER A 278 8.76 -1.06 17.21
N LEU A 279 9.23 -2.29 17.43
CA LEU A 279 10.29 -2.57 18.39
C LEU A 279 11.59 -1.90 17.97
N GLY A 280 12.03 -2.05 16.71
CA GLY A 280 13.26 -1.41 16.23
C GLY A 280 13.24 0.11 16.33
N PHE A 281 12.10 0.72 16.03
CA PHE A 281 11.91 2.18 16.07
C PHE A 281 12.01 2.73 17.50
N HIS A 282 11.38 2.07 18.48
CA HIS A 282 11.35 2.55 19.87
C HIS A 282 12.55 2.09 20.72
N THR A 283 13.29 1.08 20.26
CA THR A 283 14.44 0.52 20.99
C THR A 283 15.80 1.00 20.46
N ALA A 284 15.83 1.91 19.49
CA ALA A 284 17.05 2.51 18.97
C ALA A 284 17.88 3.13 20.12
N GLY A 285 18.98 2.47 20.49
CA GLY A 285 19.89 2.91 21.56
C GLY A 285 19.65 2.28 22.94
N GLN A 286 18.71 1.34 23.07
CA GLN A 286 18.49 0.53 24.27
C GLN A 286 18.93 -0.93 24.01
N ASP A 287 19.43 -1.64 25.02
CA ASP A 287 19.90 -3.04 24.91
C ASP A 287 18.73 -4.05 24.82
N PHE A 288 17.96 -3.93 23.74
CA PHE A 288 16.92 -4.88 23.33
C PHE A 288 17.40 -5.79 22.19
N GLY A 289 18.60 -5.56 21.64
CA GLY A 289 18.91 -5.84 20.24
C GLY A 289 19.89 -6.96 19.91
N GLU A 290 20.08 -7.96 20.76
CA GLU A 290 20.72 -9.23 20.35
C GLU A 290 19.82 -10.47 20.49
N CYS A 291 18.80 -10.39 21.37
CA CYS A 291 18.04 -11.59 21.72
C CYS A 291 16.81 -11.84 20.85
N ALA A 292 16.31 -10.79 20.20
CA ALA A 292 15.18 -10.87 19.28
C ALA A 292 15.60 -10.50 17.86
N ASN A 293 15.36 -11.39 16.90
CA ASN A 293 15.66 -11.17 15.49
C ASN A 293 14.91 -12.20 14.60
N PRO A 294 14.90 -12.01 13.27
CA PRO A 294 14.19 -12.92 12.37
C PRO A 294 14.71 -14.36 12.39
N ASP A 295 15.95 -14.63 12.80
CA ASP A 295 16.51 -16.00 12.77
C ASP A 295 16.13 -16.81 14.01
N ASN A 296 16.03 -16.15 15.15
CA ASN A 296 15.84 -16.80 16.44
C ASN A 296 14.57 -16.35 17.19
N GLU A 297 13.76 -15.48 16.60
CA GLU A 297 12.56 -14.90 17.22
C GLU A 297 12.85 -14.17 18.53
N PHE A 298 12.78 -14.88 19.65
CA PHE A 298 13.08 -14.42 21.01
C PHE A 298 13.84 -15.50 21.80
N GLN A 299 14.33 -16.55 21.13
CA GLN A 299 14.80 -17.77 21.77
C GLN A 299 16.03 -17.56 22.66
N THR A 300 16.81 -16.51 22.44
CA THR A 300 18.00 -16.19 23.25
C THR A 300 17.72 -15.15 24.33
N CYS A 301 16.47 -14.71 24.49
CA CYS A 301 16.12 -13.70 25.49
C CYS A 301 16.17 -14.24 26.91
N ASN A 302 16.77 -13.45 27.82
CA ASN A 302 16.76 -13.74 29.25
C ASN A 302 15.41 -13.36 29.90
N ALA A 303 15.22 -13.74 31.16
CA ALA A 303 13.95 -13.52 31.86
C ALA A 303 13.53 -12.04 31.95
N ASN A 304 14.48 -11.11 32.06
CA ASN A 304 14.17 -9.67 32.10
C ASN A 304 13.73 -9.17 30.71
N GLN A 305 14.42 -9.58 29.64
CA GLN A 305 14.05 -9.25 28.27
C GLN A 305 12.67 -9.80 27.93
N VAL A 306 12.39 -11.06 28.27
CA VAL A 306 11.07 -11.69 28.12
C VAL A 306 9.98 -10.90 28.87
N ALA A 307 10.26 -10.44 30.09
CA ALA A 307 9.32 -9.62 30.84
C ALA A 307 9.05 -8.27 30.15
N THR A 308 10.05 -7.65 29.55
CA THR A 308 9.87 -6.38 28.83
C THR A 308 9.06 -6.56 27.55
N TYR A 309 9.36 -7.57 26.72
CA TYR A 309 8.56 -7.85 25.53
C TYR A 309 7.13 -8.24 25.88
N ASN A 310 6.92 -9.04 26.93
CA ASN A 310 5.57 -9.33 27.39
C ASN A 310 4.82 -8.06 27.81
N ARG A 311 5.49 -7.10 28.47
CA ARG A 311 4.87 -5.81 28.81
C ARG A 311 4.55 -4.99 27.56
N TRP A 312 5.43 -4.97 26.57
CA TRP A 312 5.16 -4.32 25.28
C TRP A 312 3.92 -4.92 24.61
N ARG A 313 3.88 -6.25 24.51
CA ARG A 313 2.75 -7.00 23.97
C ARG A 313 1.46 -6.70 24.73
N ASP A 314 1.51 -6.63 26.05
CA ASP A 314 0.35 -6.31 26.89
C ASP A 314 -0.15 -4.88 26.61
N ASN A 315 0.76 -3.89 26.50
CA ASN A 315 0.40 -2.51 26.13
C ASN A 315 -0.24 -2.45 24.74
N PHE A 316 0.28 -3.20 23.76
CA PHE A 316 -0.32 -3.31 22.42
C PHE A 316 -1.75 -3.84 22.49
N VAL A 317 -1.94 -4.96 23.20
CA VAL A 317 -3.26 -5.60 23.34
C VAL A 317 -4.23 -4.69 24.09
N GLU A 318 -3.77 -3.95 25.10
CA GLU A 318 -4.56 -2.96 25.82
C GLU A 318 -5.02 -1.83 24.88
N ASP A 319 -4.10 -1.23 24.11
CA ASP A 319 -4.42 -0.10 23.22
C ASP A 319 -5.41 -0.52 22.12
N ILE A 320 -5.14 -1.61 21.39
CA ILE A 320 -6.05 -2.06 20.34
C ILE A 320 -7.42 -2.55 20.88
N SER A 321 -7.49 -2.95 22.15
CA SER A 321 -8.74 -3.38 22.78
C SER A 321 -9.49 -2.24 23.47
N ARG A 322 -8.89 -1.03 23.59
CA ARG A 322 -9.50 0.09 24.33
C ARG A 322 -10.77 0.64 23.67
N SER A 323 -10.85 0.52 22.35
CA SER A 323 -11.95 1.08 21.57
C SER A 323 -13.08 0.08 21.36
N GLN A 324 -14.30 0.60 21.15
CA GLN A 324 -15.47 -0.22 20.82
C GLN A 324 -15.29 -0.97 19.50
N THR A 325 -14.47 -0.45 18.59
CA THR A 325 -14.11 -1.10 17.32
C THR A 325 -13.64 -2.54 17.52
N SER A 326 -12.90 -2.82 18.60
CA SER A 326 -12.39 -4.17 18.91
C SER A 326 -13.47 -5.22 19.19
N THR A 327 -14.69 -4.78 19.54
CA THR A 327 -15.80 -5.66 19.90
C THR A 327 -17.04 -5.48 19.02
N ALA A 328 -17.03 -4.49 18.13
CA ALA A 328 -18.15 -4.19 17.25
C ALA A 328 -18.42 -5.34 16.25
N PRO A 329 -19.68 -5.72 16.01
CA PRO A 329 -20.01 -6.73 15.01
C PRO A 329 -19.42 -6.41 13.63
N GLY A 330 -18.98 -7.44 12.93
CA GLY A 330 -18.32 -7.33 11.63
C GLY A 330 -16.82 -7.06 11.72
N ASN A 331 -16.28 -6.75 12.90
CA ASN A 331 -14.85 -6.57 13.10
C ASN A 331 -14.16 -7.85 13.56
N GLY A 332 -12.84 -7.84 13.56
CA GLY A 332 -12.01 -8.93 14.05
C GLY A 332 -10.55 -8.51 14.09
N MET A 333 -9.70 -9.43 14.51
CA MET A 333 -8.25 -9.21 14.51
C MET A 333 -7.51 -10.55 14.56
N PHE A 334 -6.35 -10.60 13.92
CA PHE A 334 -5.37 -11.67 14.06
C PHE A 334 -4.08 -11.08 14.63
N ILE A 335 -3.95 -11.13 15.94
CA ILE A 335 -2.82 -10.53 16.65
C ILE A 335 -1.89 -11.64 17.15
N HIS A 336 -0.66 -11.70 16.63
CA HIS A 336 0.34 -12.73 16.97
C HIS A 336 1.57 -12.18 17.68
N THR A 337 2.49 -13.06 18.07
CA THR A 337 3.71 -12.74 18.84
C THR A 337 5.00 -12.95 18.04
N CYS A 338 4.91 -13.28 16.74
CA CYS A 338 6.09 -13.44 15.87
C CYS A 338 6.84 -12.12 15.67
N PHE A 339 8.17 -12.16 15.64
CA PHE A 339 9.02 -11.01 15.32
C PHE A 339 8.98 -10.76 13.81
N GLU A 340 7.98 -9.99 13.37
CA GLU A 340 7.70 -9.74 11.95
C GLU A 340 7.34 -8.27 11.70
N HIS A 341 7.56 -7.81 10.46
CA HIS A 341 6.87 -6.67 9.90
C HIS A 341 6.42 -6.92 8.44
N SER A 342 5.10 -6.97 8.19
CA SER A 342 4.39 -7.26 6.90
C SER A 342 3.95 -8.73 6.69
N GLU A 343 3.36 -9.34 7.72
CA GLU A 343 3.09 -10.78 7.83
C GLU A 343 2.24 -11.47 6.74
N ALA A 344 1.44 -10.73 5.97
CA ALA A 344 0.57 -11.30 4.94
C ALA A 344 1.05 -10.99 3.50
N ARG A 345 2.28 -10.50 3.36
CA ARG A 345 2.87 -10.14 2.06
C ARG A 345 3.43 -11.34 1.30
N ASP A 346 4.04 -12.28 1.99
CA ASP A 346 4.59 -13.49 1.38
C ASP A 346 3.66 -14.71 1.54
N ARG A 347 4.05 -15.84 0.94
CA ARG A 347 3.27 -17.10 1.04
C ARG A 347 3.41 -17.75 2.41
N GLU A 348 4.58 -17.64 3.02
CA GLU A 348 4.93 -18.41 4.20
C GLU A 348 4.18 -17.86 5.41
N GLY A 349 4.32 -16.56 5.72
CA GLY A 349 3.56 -15.91 6.79
C GLY A 349 2.06 -16.04 6.57
N PHE A 350 1.59 -15.78 5.34
CA PHE A 350 0.15 -15.83 5.03
C PHE A 350 -0.47 -17.22 5.20
N THR A 351 0.26 -18.29 4.86
CA THR A 351 -0.30 -19.65 4.87
C THR A 351 0.10 -20.50 6.07
N SER A 352 1.20 -20.18 6.76
CA SER A 352 1.75 -21.01 7.84
C SER A 352 1.45 -20.48 9.24
N TRP A 353 1.30 -19.17 9.42
CA TRP A 353 1.10 -18.62 10.75
C TRP A 353 -0.27 -18.93 11.27
N SER A 354 -0.32 -19.41 12.51
CA SER A 354 -1.54 -19.89 13.12
C SER A 354 -1.66 -19.47 14.58
N LEU A 355 -2.90 -19.25 14.99
CA LEU A 355 -3.27 -19.02 16.39
C LEU A 355 -4.42 -19.96 16.70
N ASN A 356 -4.31 -20.73 17.78
CA ASN A 356 -5.29 -21.76 18.16
C ASN A 356 -5.66 -22.70 17.00
N SER A 357 -4.63 -23.14 16.25
CA SER A 357 -4.76 -24.00 15.06
C SER A 357 -5.47 -23.37 13.85
N THR A 358 -5.84 -22.09 13.90
CA THR A 358 -6.39 -21.37 12.75
C THR A 358 -5.28 -20.60 12.05
N ARG A 359 -5.05 -20.92 10.77
CA ARG A 359 -4.05 -20.23 9.93
C ARG A 359 -4.52 -18.82 9.55
N LEU A 360 -3.61 -17.88 9.34
CA LEU A 360 -3.92 -16.48 9.01
C LEU A 360 -4.85 -16.37 7.78
N VAL A 361 -4.50 -17.04 6.68
CA VAL A 361 -5.34 -17.12 5.46
C VAL A 361 -6.77 -17.62 5.74
N VAL A 362 -6.91 -18.58 6.65
CA VAL A 362 -8.20 -19.17 7.05
C VAL A 362 -9.00 -18.17 7.89
N ALA A 363 -8.35 -17.53 8.87
CA ALA A 363 -8.96 -16.52 9.72
C ALA A 363 -9.48 -15.31 8.91
N LEU A 364 -8.64 -14.78 8.01
CA LEU A 364 -9.00 -13.67 7.13
C LEU A 364 -10.15 -14.06 6.19
N GLY A 365 -10.09 -15.25 5.60
CA GLY A 365 -11.14 -15.77 4.71
C GLY A 365 -12.49 -15.95 5.40
N ASN A 366 -12.48 -16.54 6.61
CA ASN A 366 -13.67 -16.69 7.44
C ASN A 366 -14.31 -15.34 7.77
N TRP A 367 -13.51 -14.38 8.22
CA TRP A 367 -14.02 -13.04 8.53
C TRP A 367 -14.54 -12.30 7.29
N PHE A 368 -13.82 -12.38 6.17
CA PHE A 368 -14.20 -11.68 4.95
C PHE A 368 -15.53 -12.17 4.39
N THR A 369 -15.76 -13.48 4.42
CA THR A 369 -16.99 -14.11 3.92
C THR A 369 -18.17 -14.07 4.92
N ALA A 370 -17.90 -13.81 6.20
CA ALA A 370 -18.93 -13.70 7.21
C ALA A 370 -19.82 -12.45 7.03
N PRO A 371 -21.11 -12.49 7.43
CA PRO A 371 -21.96 -11.30 7.49
C PRO A 371 -21.36 -10.20 8.34
N VAL A 372 -21.61 -8.92 8.00
CA VAL A 372 -21.18 -7.76 8.80
C VAL A 372 -21.81 -7.69 10.19
N SER A 373 -22.84 -8.49 10.46
CA SER A 373 -23.44 -8.66 11.79
C SER A 373 -22.75 -9.71 12.65
N SER A 374 -21.73 -10.40 12.14
CA SER A 374 -21.06 -11.50 12.85
C SER A 374 -20.34 -10.97 14.09
N PRO A 375 -20.44 -11.62 15.26
CA PRO A 375 -19.76 -11.16 16.47
C PRO A 375 -18.25 -11.10 16.28
N ALA A 376 -17.60 -10.01 16.72
CA ALA A 376 -16.15 -9.87 16.65
C ALA A 376 -15.41 -11.01 17.36
N SER A 377 -15.98 -11.55 18.43
CA SER A 377 -15.41 -12.68 19.17
C SER A 377 -15.21 -13.95 18.33
N GLN A 378 -15.92 -14.11 17.20
CA GLN A 378 -15.71 -15.24 16.27
C GLN A 378 -14.50 -15.03 15.35
N HIS A 379 -14.01 -13.79 15.25
CA HIS A 379 -12.95 -13.38 14.34
C HIS A 379 -11.77 -12.71 15.06
N THR A 380 -11.68 -12.87 16.38
CA THR A 380 -10.62 -12.27 17.21
C THR A 380 -9.69 -13.35 17.73
N TYR A 381 -8.44 -13.30 17.27
CA TYR A 381 -7.34 -14.18 17.66
C TYR A 381 -6.31 -13.34 18.40
N LYS A 382 -5.96 -13.78 19.62
CA LYS A 382 -5.13 -13.02 20.56
C LYS A 382 -3.72 -13.60 20.67
N PRO A 383 -2.71 -12.76 20.95
CA PRO A 383 -1.32 -13.19 21.03
C PRO A 383 -1.06 -13.97 22.33
N CYS A 384 -0.15 -14.94 22.27
CA CYS A 384 0.35 -15.62 23.45
C CYS A 384 1.49 -14.84 24.13
N SER A 385 1.79 -15.19 25.38
CA SER A 385 2.90 -14.60 26.16
C SER A 385 4.19 -15.37 25.92
N LEU A 386 5.29 -14.68 25.70
CA LEU A 386 6.61 -15.31 25.69
C LEU A 386 6.89 -16.00 27.04
N THR A 387 7.59 -17.12 27.02
CA THR A 387 7.92 -17.92 28.21
C THR A 387 9.36 -17.71 28.64
N THR A 388 9.68 -17.96 29.91
CA THR A 388 11.07 -17.98 30.39
C THR A 388 11.77 -19.32 30.20
N GLN A 389 11.03 -20.32 29.70
CA GLN A 389 11.51 -21.68 29.40
C GLN A 389 11.46 -21.91 27.89
N GLN A 390 12.39 -22.73 27.39
CA GLN A 390 12.45 -23.09 25.98
C GLN A 390 11.26 -23.97 25.55
N PRO A 391 10.64 -23.72 24.37
CA PRO A 391 10.89 -22.57 23.50
C PRO A 391 10.34 -21.27 24.12
N VAL A 392 11.12 -20.18 24.10
CA VAL A 392 10.72 -18.84 24.59
C VAL A 392 9.57 -18.27 23.76
N GLN A 393 9.65 -18.44 22.44
CA GLN A 393 8.56 -18.09 21.54
C GLN A 393 7.38 -19.05 21.77
N CYS A 394 6.25 -18.49 22.19
CA CYS A 394 5.06 -19.24 22.58
C CYS A 394 4.23 -19.69 21.38
N ASN A 395 4.36 -19.01 20.24
CA ASN A 395 3.70 -19.42 19.01
C ASN A 395 4.67 -20.24 18.14
N PRO A 396 4.49 -21.57 18.04
CA PRO A 396 5.41 -22.42 17.29
C PRO A 396 5.41 -22.11 15.78
N SER A 397 4.36 -21.49 15.23
CA SER A 397 4.34 -21.17 13.80
C SER A 397 5.31 -20.07 13.40
N CYS A 398 5.78 -19.24 14.35
CA CYS A 398 6.78 -18.19 14.07
C CYS A 398 8.16 -18.78 13.73
N LEU A 399 8.45 -19.99 14.20
CA LEU A 399 9.75 -20.65 13.98
C LEU A 399 9.79 -21.45 12.67
N LEU A 400 8.66 -21.55 11.96
CA LEU A 400 8.59 -22.23 10.67
C LEU A 400 9.12 -21.35 9.54
N THR A 401 8.98 -20.02 9.67
CA THR A 401 9.38 -19.02 8.68
C THR A 401 10.90 -18.81 8.56
N THR A 402 11.68 -19.26 9.55
CA THR A 402 13.13 -19.07 9.58
C THR A 402 13.90 -20.17 8.84
N ALA A 403 13.22 -21.27 8.47
CA ALA A 403 13.84 -22.41 7.80
C ALA A 403 13.96 -22.27 6.28
N THR A 404 13.35 -21.24 5.67
CA THR A 404 13.15 -21.18 4.20
C THR A 404 13.63 -19.90 3.53
N THR A 405 14.38 -19.01 4.19
CA THR A 405 14.92 -17.80 3.56
C THR A 405 16.01 -18.13 2.54
N SER A 406 15.59 -18.29 1.28
CA SER A 406 16.48 -18.13 0.13
C SER A 406 16.97 -16.67 0.07
N PRO A 407 18.23 -16.41 -0.31
CA PRO A 407 18.79 -15.08 -0.27
C PRO A 407 18.04 -14.12 -1.23
N PRO A 408 17.95 -12.83 -0.89
CA PRO A 408 17.43 -11.83 -1.83
C PRO A 408 18.28 -11.86 -3.09
N THR A 409 17.62 -11.90 -4.25
CA THR A 409 18.27 -11.80 -5.56
C THR A 409 19.09 -10.51 -5.59
N ALA A 410 20.40 -10.64 -5.43
CA ALA A 410 21.32 -9.52 -5.41
C ALA A 410 21.33 -8.85 -6.79
N SER A 411 20.84 -7.60 -6.84
CA SER A 411 21.29 -6.67 -7.88
C SER A 411 22.71 -6.27 -7.51
N THR A 412 23.69 -6.72 -8.29
CA THR A 412 25.11 -6.43 -8.08
C THR A 412 25.39 -4.94 -8.30
N THR A 413 25.70 -4.23 -7.23
CA THR A 413 26.44 -2.97 -7.30
C THR A 413 27.68 -3.06 -6.42
N THR A 414 28.83 -3.03 -7.08
CA THR A 414 30.18 -3.02 -6.52
C THR A 414 30.36 -1.86 -5.55
N THR A 415 30.66 -2.13 -4.28
CA THR A 415 31.01 -1.14 -3.26
C THR A 415 32.53 -0.98 -3.17
N THR A 416 33.00 0.28 -3.17
CA THR A 416 34.31 0.69 -2.66
C THR A 416 34.05 1.47 -1.35
N PRO A 417 34.84 1.27 -0.28
CA PRO A 417 34.47 1.75 1.05
C PRO A 417 34.95 3.18 1.28
N THR A 418 34.11 4.01 1.90
CA THR A 418 34.54 5.29 2.48
C THR A 418 34.05 5.40 3.92
N SER A 419 34.97 5.91 4.73
CA SER A 419 35.08 5.97 6.18
C SER A 419 33.99 6.72 6.95
N THR A 420 33.76 6.21 8.16
CA THR A 420 33.14 6.80 9.36
C THR A 420 33.50 8.27 9.61
N PRO A 421 32.62 9.01 10.31
CA PRO A 421 33.10 9.91 11.35
C PRO A 421 32.39 9.70 12.69
N SER A 422 33.22 9.70 13.74
CA SER A 422 32.85 9.71 15.16
C SER A 422 32.90 11.14 15.71
N ALA A 423 32.17 11.34 16.81
CA ALA A 423 32.33 12.33 17.89
C ALA A 423 31.34 13.52 17.95
N SER A 424 30.51 13.44 19.00
CA SER A 424 29.78 14.51 19.71
C SER A 424 30.65 15.70 20.13
N PRO A 425 30.02 16.85 20.43
CA PRO A 425 30.47 17.68 21.54
C PRO A 425 29.37 17.92 22.59
N THR A 426 29.83 17.86 23.83
CA THR A 426 29.18 18.08 25.12
C THR A 426 28.53 19.47 25.26
N ALA A 427 27.34 19.55 25.84
CA ALA A 427 26.75 20.79 26.36
C ALA A 427 26.42 20.66 27.85
N THR A 428 26.96 21.59 28.64
CA THR A 428 26.78 21.75 30.10
C THR A 428 25.50 22.54 30.41
N PRO A 429 24.76 22.30 31.52
CA PRO A 429 23.41 22.80 31.70
C PRO A 429 23.34 24.20 32.33
N THR A 430 22.41 25.04 31.85
CA THR A 430 21.97 26.27 32.52
C THR A 430 20.52 26.14 32.99
N THR A 431 20.30 26.56 34.24
CA THR A 431 19.05 26.50 35.01
C THR A 431 17.92 27.41 34.51
N PRO A 432 16.64 27.12 34.84
CA PRO A 432 15.47 27.74 34.22
C PRO A 432 14.98 29.01 34.94
N ILE A 433 14.41 29.95 34.17
CA ILE A 433 13.66 31.11 34.67
C ILE A 433 12.19 30.94 34.23
N SER A 434 11.30 30.96 35.22
CA SER A 434 9.83 30.95 35.11
C SER A 434 9.28 32.31 34.66
N PRO A 435 8.09 32.37 34.03
CA PRO A 435 7.09 33.26 34.61
C PRO A 435 5.64 32.71 34.60
N THR A 436 5.08 32.72 35.82
CA THR A 436 3.73 33.08 36.27
C THR A 436 2.65 33.42 35.23
N ALA A 437 1.56 32.66 35.28
CA ALA A 437 0.25 32.94 34.67
C ALA A 437 -0.68 33.74 35.62
N THR A 438 -1.57 34.61 35.10
CA THR A 438 -3.04 34.64 35.37
C THR A 438 -3.77 35.70 34.50
N PRO A 439 -5.13 35.78 34.42
CA PRO A 439 -5.85 35.51 33.16
C PRO A 439 -6.82 36.63 32.73
N THR A 440 -7.37 36.55 31.51
CA THR A 440 -8.61 37.28 31.14
C THR A 440 -9.48 36.42 30.24
N THR A 441 -10.76 36.31 30.63
CA THR A 441 -11.86 35.63 29.92
C THR A 441 -12.76 36.67 29.19
N PRO A 442 -13.90 36.34 28.55
CA PRO A 442 -14.06 36.40 27.09
C PRO A 442 -15.14 37.42 26.65
N ILE A 443 -15.14 37.83 25.37
CA ILE A 443 -16.26 38.59 24.77
C ILE A 443 -16.56 38.09 23.36
N SER A 444 -17.83 37.84 23.10
CA SER A 444 -18.53 37.73 21.80
C SER A 444 -20.01 38.07 22.05
N PRO A 445 -20.89 38.29 21.04
CA PRO A 445 -20.70 38.71 19.64
C PRO A 445 -21.66 39.88 19.23
N THR A 446 -21.50 40.47 18.04
CA THR A 446 -22.58 41.27 17.41
C THR A 446 -22.56 41.25 15.87
N THR A 447 -23.60 40.61 15.32
CA THR A 447 -24.35 40.73 14.04
C THR A 447 -23.97 41.72 12.91
N SER A 448 -23.78 41.18 11.68
CA SER A 448 -24.45 41.40 10.36
C SER A 448 -24.94 42.80 9.87
N PRO A 449 -25.37 42.98 8.59
CA PRO A 449 -24.96 42.45 7.25
C PRO A 449 -24.91 43.55 6.14
N ILE A 450 -24.23 43.34 4.99
CA ILE A 450 -24.58 44.01 3.70
C ILE A 450 -24.26 43.08 2.51
N GLU A 451 -25.24 42.92 1.62
CA GLU A 451 -25.28 42.15 0.36
C GLU A 451 -25.19 43.11 -0.87
N PRO A 452 -25.40 42.73 -2.15
CA PRO A 452 -24.46 42.94 -3.26
C PRO A 452 -24.96 43.94 -4.34
N ALA A 453 -24.15 44.20 -5.38
CA ALA A 453 -24.64 44.79 -6.63
C ALA A 453 -23.78 44.46 -7.88
N ASP A 454 -24.41 43.77 -8.82
CA ASP A 454 -24.48 43.98 -10.29
C ASP A 454 -23.24 43.96 -11.23
N GLY A 455 -23.36 43.15 -12.30
CA GLY A 455 -22.53 43.16 -13.52
C GLY A 455 -23.05 44.15 -14.59
N PRO A 456 -23.09 43.78 -15.90
CA PRO A 456 -22.02 43.34 -16.80
C PRO A 456 -21.77 44.39 -17.92
N THR A 457 -20.74 44.26 -18.77
CA THR A 457 -20.80 44.76 -20.17
C THR A 457 -19.71 44.22 -21.09
N THR A 458 -20.15 43.97 -22.31
CA THR A 458 -19.51 43.47 -23.53
C THR A 458 -18.60 44.47 -24.22
N SER A 459 -17.57 44.01 -24.95
CA SER A 459 -17.42 44.19 -26.42
C SER A 459 -15.97 44.00 -26.91
N SER A 460 -15.81 43.20 -27.96
CA SER A 460 -14.68 43.23 -28.91
C SER A 460 -14.87 44.42 -29.89
N PRO A 461 -13.87 44.79 -30.72
CA PRO A 461 -13.71 44.11 -32.01
C PRO A 461 -12.27 43.95 -32.55
N THR A 462 -12.25 43.14 -33.61
CA THR A 462 -11.21 42.67 -34.53
C THR A 462 -10.58 43.70 -35.48
N SER A 463 -9.36 43.39 -35.98
CA SER A 463 -8.88 43.40 -37.39
C SER A 463 -7.35 43.59 -37.42
N SER A 464 -6.50 43.07 -38.34
CA SER A 464 -6.60 42.13 -39.46
C SER A 464 -5.23 42.05 -40.20
N LEU A 465 -5.05 41.05 -41.09
CA LEU A 465 -4.15 40.94 -42.28
C LEU A 465 -2.66 40.59 -42.05
N GLY A 466 -1.99 39.73 -42.84
CA GLY A 466 -2.24 39.01 -44.10
C GLY A 466 -1.10 37.97 -44.37
N ALA A 467 -1.39 36.80 -44.98
CA ALA A 467 -1.04 36.35 -46.37
C ALA A 467 0.50 36.28 -46.68
N SER A 468 1.11 35.28 -47.36
CA SER A 468 0.69 34.42 -48.49
C SER A 468 1.72 33.27 -48.76
N ASP A 469 1.27 32.16 -49.40
CA ASP A 469 1.82 31.43 -50.58
C ASP A 469 3.24 30.76 -50.57
N LEU A 470 3.63 29.68 -51.30
CA LEU A 470 3.18 28.84 -52.46
C LEU A 470 4.14 27.59 -52.55
N SER A 471 3.69 26.33 -52.74
CA SER A 471 3.65 25.46 -53.98
C SER A 471 4.84 24.52 -54.35
N GLY A 472 4.50 23.28 -54.82
CA GLY A 472 5.21 22.42 -55.83
C GLY A 472 5.74 21.04 -55.33
N SER A 473 5.16 19.84 -55.59
CA SER A 473 5.15 18.92 -56.79
C SER A 473 6.55 18.41 -57.23
N SER A 474 6.88 17.16 -57.62
CA SER A 474 6.20 15.92 -58.11
C SER A 474 7.22 14.75 -58.40
N SER A 475 6.77 13.47 -58.39
CA SER A 475 7.09 12.28 -59.29
C SER A 475 8.56 11.81 -59.60
N SER A 476 8.95 10.55 -59.94
CA SER A 476 8.39 9.18 -60.10
C SER A 476 9.48 8.18 -60.62
N GLU A 477 9.21 6.85 -60.57
CA GLU A 477 9.77 5.67 -61.35
C GLU A 477 11.24 5.19 -61.13
N GLY A 478 11.67 3.91 -61.25
CA GLY A 478 11.06 2.59 -61.56
C GLY A 478 12.10 1.43 -61.77
N SER A 479 11.66 0.17 -61.56
CA SER A 479 12.03 -1.14 -62.20
C SER A 479 13.36 -1.95 -61.94
N SER A 480 13.24 -3.22 -61.50
CA SER A 480 13.47 -4.50 -62.28
C SER A 480 13.94 -5.74 -61.45
N ASN A 481 13.72 -6.93 -62.01
CA ASN A 481 13.55 -8.30 -61.42
C ASN A 481 14.83 -9.17 -61.20
N SER A 482 14.78 -10.20 -60.33
CA SER A 482 14.86 -11.65 -60.69
C SER A 482 14.99 -12.64 -59.50
N GLU A 483 14.29 -13.77 -59.63
CA GLU A 483 14.45 -15.17 -59.14
C GLU A 483 14.94 -15.53 -57.71
N SER A 484 14.13 -16.36 -57.00
CA SER A 484 14.57 -17.65 -56.42
C SER A 484 13.40 -18.38 -55.73
N THR A 485 12.97 -19.47 -56.37
CA THR A 485 12.05 -20.50 -55.89
C THR A 485 12.76 -21.43 -54.91
N GLY A 486 12.58 -21.22 -53.60
CA GLY A 486 13.17 -22.10 -52.58
C GLY A 486 12.69 -21.93 -51.14
N LEU A 487 11.68 -21.09 -50.88
CA LEU A 487 11.33 -20.63 -49.52
C LEU A 487 9.83 -20.79 -49.18
N VAL A 488 9.12 -21.75 -49.78
CA VAL A 488 7.67 -21.92 -49.53
C VAL A 488 7.33 -23.21 -48.78
N ALA A 489 8.19 -24.24 -48.83
CA ALA A 489 7.94 -25.49 -48.10
C ALA A 489 8.38 -25.45 -46.62
N GLY A 490 9.45 -24.71 -46.28
CA GLY A 490 9.94 -24.60 -44.89
C GLY A 490 9.09 -23.71 -43.98
N ILE A 491 8.41 -22.70 -44.54
CA ILE A 491 7.58 -21.74 -43.77
C ILE A 491 6.22 -22.35 -43.39
N ALA A 492 5.66 -23.22 -44.23
CA ALA A 492 4.38 -23.89 -43.95
C ALA A 492 4.50 -24.92 -42.81
N VAL A 493 5.63 -25.65 -42.73
CA VAL A 493 5.86 -26.67 -41.69
C VAL A 493 6.18 -26.02 -40.34
N ALA A 494 6.96 -24.93 -40.31
CA ALA A 494 7.24 -24.17 -39.10
C ALA A 494 5.99 -23.44 -38.56
N GLY A 495 5.17 -22.89 -39.45
CA GLY A 495 3.89 -22.26 -39.07
C GLY A 495 2.89 -23.26 -38.50
N ALA A 496 2.80 -24.47 -39.07
CA ALA A 496 1.93 -25.53 -38.56
C ALA A 496 2.38 -26.05 -37.19
N PHE A 497 3.69 -26.24 -36.98
CA PHE A 497 4.22 -26.64 -35.66
C PHE A 497 4.00 -25.57 -34.58
N ALA A 498 4.17 -24.28 -34.91
CA ALA A 498 3.92 -23.18 -33.98
C ALA A 498 2.44 -23.08 -33.59
N VAL A 499 1.52 -23.21 -34.55
CA VAL A 499 0.08 -23.20 -34.29
C VAL A 499 -0.33 -24.43 -33.47
N VAL A 500 0.18 -25.62 -33.78
CA VAL A 500 -0.11 -26.84 -33.00
C VAL A 500 0.43 -26.75 -31.58
N THR A 501 1.61 -26.13 -31.37
CA THR A 501 2.21 -25.96 -30.04
C THR A 501 1.44 -24.92 -29.22
N VAL A 502 1.04 -23.80 -29.82
CA VAL A 502 0.20 -22.78 -29.15
C VAL A 502 -1.18 -23.35 -28.82
N VAL A 503 -1.80 -24.09 -29.74
CA VAL A 503 -3.09 -24.75 -29.49
C VAL A 503 -2.94 -25.84 -28.42
N ALA A 504 -1.85 -26.60 -28.40
CA ALA A 504 -1.58 -27.59 -27.36
C ALA A 504 -1.35 -26.94 -25.98
N LEU A 505 -0.63 -25.80 -25.92
CA LEU A 505 -0.42 -25.03 -24.69
C LEU A 505 -1.71 -24.37 -24.21
N VAL A 506 -2.52 -23.79 -25.10
CA VAL A 506 -3.84 -23.25 -24.76
C VAL A 506 -4.77 -24.36 -24.30
N VAL A 507 -4.80 -25.51 -24.96
CA VAL A 507 -5.60 -26.68 -24.55
C VAL A 507 -5.10 -27.25 -23.23
N TYR A 508 -3.79 -27.27 -22.98
CA TYR A 508 -3.20 -27.67 -21.69
C TYR A 508 -3.59 -26.70 -20.57
N CYS A 509 -3.57 -25.38 -20.82
CA CYS A 509 -4.01 -24.34 -19.88
C CYS A 509 -5.52 -24.39 -19.61
N VAL A 510 -6.35 -24.64 -20.64
CA VAL A 510 -7.82 -24.70 -20.55
C VAL A 510 -8.30 -26.02 -19.93
N ARG A 511 -7.50 -27.09 -20.00
CA ARG A 511 -7.82 -28.40 -19.40
C ARG A 511 -7.34 -28.55 -17.96
N LYS A 512 -6.91 -27.48 -17.28
CA LYS A 512 -6.90 -27.54 -15.81
C LYS A 512 -8.29 -28.02 -15.37
N PRO A 513 -8.39 -29.11 -14.59
CA PRO A 513 -9.69 -29.58 -14.13
C PRO A 513 -10.39 -28.42 -13.44
N LYS A 514 -11.70 -28.25 -13.68
CA LYS A 514 -12.52 -27.31 -12.92
C LYS A 514 -12.13 -27.43 -11.45
N PRO A 515 -11.82 -26.33 -10.74
CA PRO A 515 -11.59 -26.42 -9.31
C PRO A 515 -12.80 -27.12 -8.70
N ALA A 516 -12.53 -28.11 -7.86
CA ALA A 516 -13.55 -28.76 -7.06
C ALA A 516 -14.36 -27.67 -6.32
N PRO A 517 -15.65 -27.89 -6.02
CA PRO A 517 -16.40 -26.97 -5.18
C PRO A 517 -15.58 -26.64 -3.93
N ILE A 518 -15.52 -25.33 -3.62
CA ILE A 518 -14.77 -24.73 -2.52
C ILE A 518 -14.85 -25.66 -1.30
N PRO A 519 -13.75 -26.27 -0.83
CA PRO A 519 -13.78 -26.99 0.42
C PRO A 519 -14.19 -25.99 1.51
N SER A 520 -15.11 -26.39 2.37
CA SER A 520 -15.42 -25.63 3.59
C SER A 520 -14.11 -25.29 4.29
N VAL A 521 -14.03 -24.07 4.83
CA VAL A 521 -12.82 -23.47 5.41
C VAL A 521 -12.15 -24.34 6.49
N GLU A 522 -12.84 -25.37 7.00
CA GLU A 522 -12.31 -26.41 7.89
C GLU A 522 -11.32 -27.42 7.27
N GLN A 523 -11.09 -27.46 5.95
CA GLN A 523 -10.21 -28.48 5.33
C GLN A 523 -8.91 -27.98 4.69
N VAL A 524 -8.45 -26.76 4.98
CA VAL A 524 -7.13 -26.27 4.53
C VAL A 524 -6.26 -25.85 5.70
#